data_AF-X0TZL5-F1
#
_entry.id   AF-X0TZL5-F1
#
_cell.length_a   1.000
_cell.length_b   1.000
_cell.length_c   1.000
_cell.angle_alpha   90.00
_cell.angle_beta   90.00
_cell.angle_gamma   90.00
#
_symmetry.space_group_name_H-M   'P 1'
#
loop_
_entity.id
_entity.type
_entity.pdbx_description
1 polymer ?
#
loop_
_entity_poly.entity_id
_entity_poly.type
_entity_poly.pdbx_seq_one_letter_code
_entity_poly.pdbx_strand_id
1 'polypeptide(L)'
;MLILAIGDVIGKPGRRAVQALLPGFRQKYGLDLVIANGENAAGGLGLTSTTARALFDAGVDVLTSGNHIWAHKEIIPYLNSNMPVLRPLNYPSGVPGRGYLLEGQVMVVNLMGRAFIGSFDCPFRAMDQ
;
A
#
# COMPACT_ATOMS: atom_id res chain seq x y z
N MET A 1 -3.49 -0.98 -21.05
CA MET A 1 -3.30 -0.72 -19.61
C MET A 1 -2.63 -1.93 -18.99
N LEU A 2 -1.36 -1.81 -18.62
CA LEU A 2 -0.56 -2.85 -17.98
C LEU A 2 -0.25 -2.44 -16.54
N ILE A 3 -0.69 -3.28 -15.60
CA ILE A 3 -0.55 -3.04 -14.15
C ILE A 3 0.46 -4.03 -13.58
N LEU A 4 1.41 -3.55 -12.79
CA LEU A 4 2.30 -4.38 -11.98
C LEU A 4 1.89 -4.29 -10.51
N ALA A 5 1.60 -5.44 -9.90
CA ALA A 5 1.41 -5.56 -8.45
C ALA A 5 2.64 -6.23 -7.82
N ILE A 6 3.29 -5.51 -6.92
CA ILE A 6 4.42 -5.99 -6.12
C ILE A 6 3.88 -6.43 -4.75
N GLY A 7 4.25 -7.65 -4.33
CA GLY A 7 3.93 -8.14 -3.00
C GLY A 7 4.64 -7.37 -1.89
N ASP A 8 4.66 -7.94 -0.69
CA ASP A 8 5.23 -7.33 0.50
C ASP A 8 6.67 -6.86 0.31
N VAL A 9 6.86 -5.54 0.44
CA VAL A 9 8.18 -4.93 0.45
C VAL A 9 8.74 -5.00 1.87
N ILE A 10 9.60 -5.98 2.13
CA ILE A 10 10.12 -6.25 3.47
C ILE A 10 11.45 -5.52 3.72
N GLY A 11 11.40 -4.53 4.61
CA GLY A 11 12.58 -3.86 5.16
C GLY A 11 13.51 -3.25 4.11
N LYS A 12 14.77 -3.03 4.51
CA LYS A 12 15.79 -2.41 3.64
C LYS A 12 16.08 -3.24 2.38
N PRO A 13 16.16 -4.59 2.44
CA PRO A 13 16.37 -5.40 1.24
C PRO A 13 15.24 -5.26 0.22
N GLY A 14 13.97 -5.32 0.65
CA GLY A 14 12.81 -5.16 -0.23
C GLY A 14 12.81 -3.80 -0.93
N ARG A 15 13.03 -2.72 -0.17
CA ARG A 15 13.11 -1.36 -0.76
C ARG A 15 14.24 -1.23 -1.78
N ARG A 16 15.40 -1.83 -1.51
CA ARG A 16 16.54 -1.84 -2.46
C ARG A 16 16.20 -2.61 -3.74
N ALA A 17 15.51 -3.74 -3.62
CA ALA A 17 15.07 -4.51 -4.79
C ALA A 17 14.12 -3.70 -5.67
N VAL A 18 13.12 -3.04 -5.07
CA VAL A 18 12.20 -2.15 -5.81
C VAL A 18 12.96 -1.01 -6.47
N GLN A 19 13.81 -0.30 -5.73
CA GLN A 19 14.61 0.81 -6.25
C GLN A 19 15.53 0.42 -7.42
N ALA A 20 16.10 -0.78 -7.38
CA ALA A 20 17.04 -1.24 -8.41
C ALA A 20 16.34 -1.79 -9.67
N LEU A 21 15.17 -2.44 -9.51
CA LEU A 21 14.55 -3.22 -10.58
C LEU A 21 13.36 -2.50 -11.24
N LEU A 22 12.56 -1.78 -10.44
CA LEU A 22 11.29 -1.21 -10.91
C LEU A 22 11.46 -0.21 -12.05
N PRO A 23 12.43 0.74 -12.04
CA PRO A 23 12.62 1.66 -13.16
C PRO A 23 12.86 0.93 -14.49
N GLY A 24 13.67 -0.13 -14.46
CA GLY A 24 13.94 -0.98 -15.62
C GLY A 24 12.70 -1.74 -16.10
N PHE A 25 11.86 -2.22 -15.19
CA PHE A 25 10.58 -2.85 -15.53
C PHE A 25 9.57 -1.86 -16.13
N ARG A 26 9.49 -0.63 -15.60
CA ARG A 26 8.63 0.41 -16.20
C ARG A 26 9.05 0.69 -17.65
N GLN A 27 10.34 0.84 -17.91
CA GLN A 27 10.84 1.07 -19.27
C GLN A 27 10.63 -0.13 -20.19
N LYS A 28 10.97 -1.35 -19.72
CA LYS A 28 10.93 -2.57 -20.53
C LYS A 28 9.50 -2.95 -20.93
N TYR A 29 8.55 -2.82 -20.02
CA TYR A 29 7.18 -3.30 -20.22
C TYR A 29 6.17 -2.18 -20.48
N GLY A 30 6.54 -0.91 -20.33
CA GLY A 30 5.61 0.21 -20.49
C GLY A 30 4.51 0.19 -19.44
N LEU A 31 4.88 0.07 -18.16
CA LEU A 31 3.92 -0.06 -17.06
C LEU A 31 3.12 1.23 -16.85
N ASP A 32 1.79 1.13 -16.95
CA ASP A 32 0.86 2.24 -16.76
C ASP A 32 0.58 2.52 -15.27
N LEU A 33 0.56 1.47 -14.44
CA LEU A 33 0.30 1.56 -13.01
C LEU A 33 1.12 0.52 -12.23
N VAL A 34 1.72 0.94 -11.12
CA VAL A 34 2.47 0.09 -10.19
C VAL A 34 1.90 0.21 -8.79
N ILE A 35 1.46 -0.92 -8.25
CA ILE A 35 0.94 -1.05 -6.88
C ILE A 35 1.95 -1.88 -6.09
N ALA A 36 2.26 -1.49 -4.85
CA ALA A 36 3.10 -2.30 -3.97
C ALA A 36 2.54 -2.39 -2.55
N ASN A 37 2.61 -3.58 -1.93
CA ASN A 37 2.29 -3.72 -0.51
C ASN A 37 3.47 -3.22 0.34
N GLY A 38 3.27 -2.09 1.01
CA GLY A 38 4.26 -1.43 1.86
C GLY A 38 4.20 -1.81 3.33
N GLU A 39 3.40 -2.80 3.75
CA GLU A 39 3.12 -3.05 5.16
C GLU A 39 4.33 -3.44 6.02
N ASN A 40 5.42 -3.89 5.40
CA ASN A 40 6.64 -4.31 6.07
C ASN A 40 7.86 -3.45 5.69
N ALA A 41 7.61 -2.28 5.08
CA ALA A 41 8.66 -1.46 4.50
C ALA A 41 9.54 -0.79 5.56
N ALA A 42 9.05 -0.46 6.75
CA ALA A 42 9.84 0.15 7.81
C ALA A 42 10.44 -0.91 8.73
N GLY A 43 11.72 -1.26 8.54
CA GLY A 43 12.40 -2.21 9.43
C GLY A 43 11.81 -3.63 9.47
N GLY A 44 10.92 -3.98 8.53
CA GLY A 44 10.19 -5.26 8.52
C GLY A 44 8.80 -5.20 9.15
N LEU A 45 8.37 -4.05 9.68
CA LEU A 45 7.06 -3.87 10.32
C LEU A 45 6.54 -2.44 10.15
N GLY A 46 5.46 -2.28 9.40
CA GLY A 46 4.79 -1.01 9.15
C GLY A 46 5.45 -0.17 8.05
N LEU A 47 5.04 1.09 7.98
CA LEU A 47 5.43 2.06 6.96
C LEU A 47 5.70 3.41 7.62
N THR A 48 6.77 4.08 7.20
CA THR A 48 7.12 5.45 7.62
C THR A 48 6.96 6.40 6.44
N SER A 49 6.81 7.70 6.69
CA SER A 49 6.68 8.68 5.60
C SER A 49 7.91 8.67 4.68
N THR A 50 9.09 8.50 5.26
CA THR A 50 10.37 8.37 4.54
C THR A 50 10.44 7.11 3.69
N THR A 51 9.98 5.96 4.21
CA THR A 51 10.02 4.70 3.44
C THR A 51 8.94 4.64 2.36
N ALA A 52 7.79 5.27 2.57
CA ALA A 52 6.76 5.45 1.56
C ALA A 52 7.28 6.31 0.39
N ARG A 53 7.84 7.50 0.69
CA ARG A 53 8.46 8.38 -0.32
C ARG A 53 9.53 7.66 -1.14
N ALA A 54 10.40 6.91 -0.48
CA ALA A 54 11.44 6.16 -1.17
C ALA A 54 10.91 5.09 -2.14
N LEU A 55 9.68 4.59 -1.96
CA LEU A 55 9.01 3.68 -2.89
C LEU A 55 8.31 4.44 -4.02
N PHE A 56 7.69 5.58 -3.73
CA PHE A 56 7.13 6.46 -4.75
C PHE A 56 8.23 6.98 -5.69
N ASP A 57 9.36 7.41 -5.15
CA ASP A 57 10.54 7.86 -5.92
C ASP A 57 11.13 6.74 -6.79
N ALA A 58 10.91 5.47 -6.43
CA ALA A 58 11.31 4.31 -7.22
C ALA A 58 10.34 3.99 -8.38
N GLY A 59 9.21 4.69 -8.46
CA GLY A 59 8.18 4.51 -9.47
C GLY A 59 7.02 3.63 -9.05
N VAL A 60 6.75 3.46 -7.76
CA VAL A 60 5.46 2.94 -7.28
C VAL A 60 4.44 4.07 -7.36
N ASP A 61 3.21 3.80 -7.82
CA ASP A 61 2.14 4.80 -7.92
C ASP A 61 1.21 4.74 -6.71
N VAL A 62 0.88 3.53 -6.23
CA VAL A 62 -0.01 3.31 -5.09
C VAL A 62 0.61 2.33 -4.10
N LEU A 63 0.60 2.67 -2.82
CA LEU A 63 0.96 1.76 -1.74
C LEU A 63 -0.28 1.19 -1.07
N THR A 64 -0.40 -0.14 -1.05
CA THR A 64 -1.30 -0.84 -0.13
C THR A 64 -0.56 -1.20 1.15
N SER A 65 -1.29 -1.71 2.14
CA SER A 65 -0.74 -2.10 3.44
C SER A 65 -1.52 -3.28 4.02
N GLY A 66 -1.23 -3.63 5.28
CA GLY A 66 -1.97 -4.62 6.04
C GLY A 66 -2.13 -4.18 7.49
N ASN A 67 -2.06 -5.14 8.40
CA ASN A 67 -2.34 -4.95 9.84
C ASN A 67 -1.22 -4.16 10.52
N HIS A 68 -0.04 -4.09 9.90
CA HIS A 68 1.12 -3.36 10.41
C HIS A 68 1.11 -1.86 10.09
N ILE A 69 0.11 -1.33 9.37
CA ILE A 69 0.07 0.08 8.99
C ILE A 69 0.14 1.05 10.17
N TRP A 70 -0.26 0.61 11.37
CA TRP A 70 -0.27 1.43 12.59
C TRP A 70 1.01 1.33 13.42
N ALA A 71 1.98 0.47 13.03
CA ALA A 71 3.17 0.21 13.84
C ALA A 71 4.03 1.47 14.05
N HIS A 72 4.04 2.39 13.07
CA HIS A 72 4.73 3.67 13.15
C HIS A 72 3.73 4.83 13.13
N LYS A 73 3.43 5.41 14.30
CA LYS A 73 2.44 6.50 14.46
C LYS A 73 2.69 7.71 13.55
N GLU A 74 3.93 7.93 13.12
CA GLU A 74 4.29 9.01 12.20
C GLU A 74 3.61 8.92 10.83
N ILE A 75 3.11 7.75 10.39
CA ILE A 75 2.41 7.62 9.11
C ILE A 75 0.99 8.17 9.16
N ILE A 76 0.39 8.26 10.36
CA ILE A 76 -1.04 8.59 10.53
C ILE A 76 -1.44 9.92 9.88
N PRO A 77 -0.70 11.04 10.04
CA PRO A 77 -1.03 12.28 9.35
C PRO A 77 -1.00 12.14 7.82
N TYR A 78 -0.13 11.27 7.30
CA TYR A 78 0.02 11.04 5.85
C TYR A 78 -1.10 10.18 5.28
N LEU A 79 -1.68 9.27 6.07
CA LEU A 79 -2.84 8.49 5.67
C LEU A 79 -4.06 9.38 5.36
N ASN A 80 -4.20 10.50 6.08
CA ASN A 80 -5.25 11.50 5.84
C ASN A 80 -4.86 12.55 4.78
N SER A 81 -3.65 12.47 4.22
CA SER A 81 -3.15 13.40 3.21
C SER A 81 -3.45 12.91 1.79
N ASN A 82 -2.95 13.64 0.79
CA ASN A 82 -3.03 13.19 -0.60
C ASN A 82 -2.02 12.10 -0.97
N MET A 83 -1.14 11.68 -0.05
CA MET A 83 -0.22 10.56 -0.28
C MET A 83 -1.01 9.28 -0.67
N PRO A 84 -0.67 8.59 -1.78
CA PRO A 84 -1.44 7.45 -2.27
C PRO A 84 -1.12 6.15 -1.50
N VAL A 85 -1.40 6.18 -0.19
CA VAL A 85 -1.28 5.02 0.72
C VAL A 85 -2.68 4.59 1.14
N LEU A 86 -2.97 3.30 1.02
CA LEU A 86 -4.23 2.67 1.39
C LEU A 86 -4.06 1.78 2.61
N ARG A 87 -4.86 2.03 3.65
CA ARG A 87 -5.08 1.06 4.74
C ARG A 87 -6.20 0.09 4.35
N PRO A 88 -6.38 -1.05 5.03
CA PRO A 88 -7.50 -1.93 4.70
C PRO A 88 -8.87 -1.26 4.90
N LEU A 89 -9.76 -1.39 3.92
CA LEU A 89 -11.06 -0.73 3.85
C LEU A 89 -11.98 -1.12 5.01
N ASN A 90 -11.93 -2.39 5.41
CA ASN A 90 -12.75 -2.97 6.47
C ASN A 90 -12.21 -2.77 7.90
N TYR A 91 -11.42 -1.72 8.12
CA TYR A 91 -11.24 -1.19 9.47
C TYR A 91 -12.51 -0.46 9.93
N PRO A 92 -12.81 -0.44 11.24
CA PRO A 92 -13.96 0.26 11.79
C PRO A 92 -14.03 1.74 11.40
N SER A 93 -15.23 2.31 11.38
CA SER A 93 -15.44 3.73 11.10
C SER A 93 -14.62 4.63 12.04
N GLY A 94 -14.10 5.74 11.51
CA GLY A 94 -13.34 6.73 12.27
C GLY A 94 -11.83 6.50 12.32
N VAL A 95 -11.32 5.41 11.73
CA VAL A 95 -9.86 5.25 11.57
C VAL A 95 -9.30 6.20 10.50
N PRO A 96 -8.07 6.72 10.69
CA PRO A 96 -7.40 7.54 9.69
C PRO A 96 -7.21 6.84 8.35
N GLY A 97 -7.23 7.64 7.29
CA GLY A 97 -6.95 7.22 5.93
C GLY A 97 -8.08 6.49 5.22
N ARG A 98 -7.77 6.13 3.98
CA ARG A 98 -8.72 5.59 3.00
C ARG A 98 -8.43 4.13 2.69
N GLY A 99 -9.51 3.40 2.38
CA GLY A 99 -9.49 1.99 1.98
C GLY A 99 -9.29 1.77 0.49
N TYR A 100 -9.55 2.80 -0.32
CA TYR A 100 -9.44 2.75 -1.76
C TYR A 100 -9.05 4.13 -2.32
N LEU A 101 -8.61 4.16 -3.58
CA LEU A 101 -8.46 5.37 -4.39
C LEU A 101 -8.73 5.06 -5.87
N LEU A 102 -8.98 6.11 -6.65
CA LEU A 102 -9.12 6.04 -8.09
C LEU A 102 -7.85 6.62 -8.74
N GLU A 103 -7.23 5.84 -9.63
CA GLU A 103 -6.10 6.25 -10.46
C GLU A 103 -6.49 6.07 -11.94
N GLY A 104 -6.86 7.18 -12.58
CA GLY A 104 -7.47 7.15 -13.91
C GLY A 104 -8.77 6.33 -13.94
N GLN A 105 -8.77 5.21 -14.67
CA GLN A 105 -9.90 4.28 -14.77
C GLN A 105 -9.76 3.06 -13.84
N VAL A 106 -8.77 3.04 -12.96
CA VAL A 106 -8.50 1.91 -12.04
C VAL A 106 -8.87 2.30 -10.62
N MET A 107 -9.71 1.49 -9.97
CA MET A 107 -9.92 1.56 -8.53
C MET A 107 -8.99 0.58 -7.83
N VAL A 108 -8.12 1.08 -6.95
CA VAL A 108 -7.30 0.24 -6.08
C VAL A 108 -7.98 0.16 -4.73
N VAL A 109 -8.27 -1.06 -4.27
CA VAL A 109 -8.91 -1.34 -2.97
C VAL A 109 -7.97 -2.20 -2.14
N ASN A 110 -7.81 -1.85 -0.87
CA ASN A 110 -7.09 -2.65 0.11
C ASN A 110 -8.09 -3.27 1.10
N LEU A 111 -7.99 -4.56 1.41
CA LEU A 111 -8.89 -5.28 2.31
C LEU A 111 -8.12 -6.23 3.22
N MET A 112 -8.69 -6.53 4.38
CA MET A 112 -8.12 -7.45 5.37
C MET A 112 -9.00 -8.68 5.58
N GLY A 113 -8.38 -9.85 5.49
CA GLY A 113 -9.01 -11.10 5.90
C GLY A 113 -9.26 -11.16 7.41
N ARG A 114 -10.18 -12.03 7.84
CA ARG A 114 -10.50 -12.23 9.27
C ARG A 114 -9.99 -13.56 9.83
N ALA A 115 -9.73 -14.54 8.96
CA ALA A 115 -9.22 -15.84 9.39
C ALA A 115 -7.80 -15.67 9.97
N PHE A 116 -7.64 -16.00 11.27
CA PHE A 116 -6.36 -15.97 12.00
C PHE A 116 -5.67 -14.59 12.14
N ILE A 117 -6.31 -13.48 11.76
CA ILE A 117 -5.71 -12.13 11.87
C ILE A 117 -6.36 -11.29 12.97
N GLY A 118 -7.69 -11.29 13.08
CA GLY A 118 -8.39 -10.50 14.10
C GLY A 118 -9.84 -10.17 13.76
N SER A 119 -10.42 -9.30 14.59
CA SER A 119 -11.80 -8.84 14.45
C SER A 119 -11.87 -7.54 13.66
N PHE A 120 -12.01 -7.67 12.34
CA PHE A 120 -12.28 -6.57 11.41
C PHE A 120 -13.72 -6.65 10.91
N ASP A 121 -14.22 -5.55 10.32
CA ASP A 121 -15.51 -5.58 9.65
C ASP A 121 -15.49 -6.60 8.50
N CYS A 122 -16.67 -7.08 8.11
CA CYS A 122 -16.77 -8.13 7.10
C CYS A 122 -16.19 -7.62 5.76
N PRO A 123 -15.09 -8.21 5.25
CA PRO A 123 -14.44 -7.71 4.03
C PRO A 123 -15.34 -7.85 2.79
N PHE A 124 -16.22 -8.87 2.77
CA PHE A 124 -17.20 -9.05 1.70
C PHE A 124 -18.20 -7.89 1.67
N ARG A 125 -18.87 -7.61 2.80
CA ARG A 125 -19.83 -6.50 2.89
C ARG A 125 -19.20 -5.13 2.67
N ALA A 126 -17.92 -4.98 3.04
CA ALA A 126 -17.18 -3.75 2.78
C ALA A 126 -16.87 -3.56 1.29
N MET A 127 -16.66 -4.65 0.54
CA MET A 127 -16.43 -4.61 -0.91
C MET A 127 -17.71 -4.43 -1.72
N ASP A 128 -18.85 -4.90 -1.20
CA ASP A 128 -20.17 -4.77 -1.85
C ASP A 128 -20.73 -3.33 -1.80
N GLN A 129 -20.21 -2.46 -0.93
CA GLN A 129 -20.60 -1.05 -0.77
C GLN A 129 -19.90 -0.15 -1.79
#